data_AF-A0A6C0HX53-F1
#
_entry.id   AF-A0A6C0HX53-F1
#
_cell.length_a   1.000
_cell.length_b   1.000
_cell.length_c   1.000
_cell.angle_alpha   90.00
_cell.angle_beta   90.00
_cell.angle_gamma   90.00
#
_symmetry.space_group_name_H-M   'P 1'
#
loop_
_entity.id
_entity.type
_entity.pdbx_description
1 polymer ?
#
loop_
_entity_poly.entity_id
_entity_poly.type
_entity_poly.pdbx_seq_one_letter_code
_entity_poly.pdbx_strand_id
1 'polypeptide(L)'
;MDTSRHRFPWAMNEINRLYNEYEIKQLTISEIAMIHKRTELAILYKLEKEKIIDTRDWKGYDNKNYLKKNQHNCEEEEEEELDDDEDDEEEEEEELDDDEDDDDDEDYVEEPSSDDEELDNRNTSRMTTFLELVNYIKEYFPSNVKKSDHFTSSDA
;
A
#
# COMPACT_ATOMS: atom_id res chain seq x y z
N MET A 1 -17.29 12.32 11.12
CA MET A 1 -16.06 11.73 10.55
C MET A 1 -14.89 12.52 11.10
N ASP A 2 -13.88 11.85 11.64
CA ASP A 2 -12.63 12.48 12.09
C ASP A 2 -11.80 12.83 10.83
N THR A 3 -11.54 14.12 10.62
CA THR A 3 -10.78 14.63 9.46
C THR A 3 -9.52 15.35 9.90
N SER A 4 -8.90 14.91 10.99
CA SER A 4 -7.69 15.54 11.55
C SER A 4 -6.52 15.64 10.56
N ARG A 5 -6.49 14.81 9.49
CA ARG A 5 -5.46 14.82 8.46
C ARG A 5 -5.87 15.58 7.19
N HIS A 6 -6.99 16.29 7.22
CA HIS A 6 -7.42 17.09 6.07
C HIS A 6 -6.38 18.19 5.76
N ARG A 7 -6.07 18.41 4.47
CA ARG A 7 -5.05 19.36 3.96
C ARG A 7 -3.59 19.07 4.35
N PHE A 8 -3.30 18.07 5.16
CA PHE A 8 -1.93 17.62 5.36
C PHE A 8 -1.43 16.86 4.13
N PRO A 9 -0.15 17.03 3.74
CA PRO A 9 0.43 16.30 2.63
C PRO A 9 0.40 14.78 2.88
N TRP A 10 0.48 14.01 1.80
CA TRP A 10 0.55 12.55 1.86
C TRP A 10 2.01 12.14 1.99
N ALA A 11 2.36 11.51 3.10
CA ALA A 11 3.68 10.92 3.26
C ALA A 11 3.79 9.61 2.45
N MET A 12 4.99 9.26 1.99
CA MET A 12 5.20 8.05 1.16
C MET A 12 4.73 6.77 1.87
N ASN A 13 4.97 6.67 3.18
CA ASN A 13 4.48 5.55 4.00
C ASN A 13 2.94 5.52 4.12
N GLU A 14 2.27 6.66 4.04
CA GLU A 14 0.81 6.78 4.00
C GLU A 14 0.27 6.26 2.66
N ILE A 15 0.94 6.58 1.56
CA ILE A 15 0.59 6.09 0.22
C ILE A 15 0.76 4.57 0.12
N ASN A 16 1.86 4.03 0.64
CA ASN A 16 2.07 2.58 0.67
C ASN A 16 1.00 1.84 1.49
N ARG A 17 0.57 2.43 2.62
CA ARG A 17 -0.55 1.90 3.41
C ARG A 17 -1.86 1.95 2.64
N LEU A 18 -2.13 3.06 1.96
CA LEU A 18 -3.30 3.25 1.10
C LEU A 18 -3.38 2.15 0.02
N TYR A 19 -2.26 1.87 -0.67
CA TYR A 19 -2.17 0.78 -1.65
C TYR A 19 -2.49 -0.58 -1.02
N ASN A 20 -1.84 -0.92 0.09
CA ASN A 20 -2.05 -2.21 0.77
C ASN A 20 -3.50 -2.40 1.24
N GLU A 21 -4.13 -1.33 1.73
CA GLU A 21 -5.51 -1.37 2.21
C GLU A 21 -6.51 -1.57 1.06
N TYR A 22 -6.30 -0.90 -0.06
CA TYR A 22 -7.20 -0.99 -1.20
C TYR A 22 -6.98 -2.26 -2.04
N GLU A 23 -5.74 -2.57 -2.42
CA GLU A 23 -5.42 -3.68 -3.33
C GLU A 23 -5.27 -5.03 -2.62
N ILE A 24 -4.64 -5.06 -1.44
CA ILE A 24 -4.37 -6.34 -0.75
C ILE A 24 -5.52 -6.69 0.19
N LYS A 25 -5.91 -5.76 1.05
CA LYS A 25 -6.97 -5.98 2.04
C LYS A 25 -8.37 -5.78 1.46
N GLN A 26 -8.48 -5.19 0.28
CA GLN A 26 -9.76 -5.00 -0.44
C GLN A 26 -10.78 -4.21 0.40
N LEU A 27 -10.31 -3.27 1.21
CA LEU A 27 -11.16 -2.43 2.06
C LEU A 27 -11.96 -1.45 1.22
N THR A 28 -13.13 -1.04 1.73
CA THR A 28 -13.96 -0.02 1.10
C THR A 28 -13.36 1.37 1.31
N ILE A 29 -13.70 2.31 0.41
CA ILE A 29 -13.28 3.71 0.52
C ILE A 29 -13.66 4.33 1.87
N SER A 30 -14.81 3.96 2.42
CA SER A 30 -15.29 4.48 3.71
C SER A 30 -14.43 3.99 4.88
N GLU A 31 -14.04 2.71 4.88
CA GLU A 31 -13.17 2.14 5.91
C GLU A 31 -11.77 2.77 5.86
N ILE A 32 -11.22 2.90 4.66
CA ILE A 32 -9.91 3.55 4.43
C ILE A 32 -9.94 5.00 4.91
N ALA A 33 -11.02 5.73 4.62
CA ALA A 33 -11.20 7.11 5.08
C ALA A 33 -11.15 7.22 6.62
N MET A 34 -11.76 6.27 7.32
CA MET A 34 -11.71 6.21 8.79
C MET A 34 -10.29 5.91 9.31
N ILE A 35 -9.56 4.98 8.68
CA ILE A 35 -8.19 4.61 9.09
C ILE A 35 -7.22 5.79 8.92
N HIS A 36 -7.27 6.46 7.77
CA HIS A 36 -6.38 7.58 7.46
C HIS A 36 -6.84 8.91 8.06
N LYS A 37 -8.02 8.95 8.68
CA LYS A 37 -8.66 10.17 9.22
C LYS A 37 -8.77 11.27 8.16
N ARG A 38 -9.16 10.87 6.95
CA ARG A 38 -9.37 11.72 5.78
C ARG A 38 -10.78 11.52 5.25
N THR A 39 -11.25 12.43 4.42
CA THR A 39 -12.55 12.30 3.75
C THR A 39 -12.47 11.27 2.62
N GLU A 40 -13.56 10.55 2.36
CA GLU A 40 -13.68 9.59 1.26
C GLU A 40 -13.27 10.19 -0.10
N LEU A 41 -13.61 11.47 -0.35
CA LEU A 41 -13.21 12.18 -1.56
C LEU A 41 -11.68 12.30 -1.71
N ALA A 42 -10.98 12.56 -0.59
CA ALA A 42 -9.52 12.68 -0.59
C ALA A 42 -8.86 11.31 -0.81
N ILE A 43 -9.46 10.24 -0.27
CA ILE A 43 -9.03 8.87 -0.54
C ILE A 43 -9.19 8.56 -2.03
N LEU A 44 -10.36 8.83 -2.62
CA LEU A 44 -10.63 8.60 -4.05
C LEU A 44 -9.67 9.36 -4.94
N TYR A 45 -9.52 10.67 -4.72
CA TYR A 45 -8.61 11.49 -5.51
C TYR A 45 -7.17 10.99 -5.42
N LYS A 46 -6.73 10.55 -4.24
CA LYS A 46 -5.38 10.03 -4.08
C LYS A 46 -5.21 8.68 -4.77
N LEU A 47 -6.16 7.75 -4.63
CA LEU A 47 -6.12 6.46 -5.32
C LEU A 47 -6.11 6.64 -6.85
N GLU A 48 -6.86 7.61 -7.38
CA GLU A 48 -6.87 7.97 -8.81
C GLU A 48 -5.52 8.55 -9.24
N LYS A 49 -4.96 9.51 -8.46
CA LYS A 49 -3.66 10.12 -8.74
C LYS A 49 -2.52 9.11 -8.75
N GLU A 50 -2.54 8.15 -7.83
CA GLU A 50 -1.57 7.05 -7.76
C GLU A 50 -1.84 5.92 -8.77
N LYS A 51 -2.90 6.05 -9.59
CA LYS A 51 -3.34 5.05 -10.60
C LYS A 51 -3.60 3.67 -10.01
N ILE A 52 -4.05 3.63 -8.77
CA ILE A 52 -4.47 2.41 -8.08
C ILE A 52 -5.87 2.03 -8.57
N ILE A 53 -6.71 3.02 -8.86
CA ILE A 53 -8.05 2.83 -9.39
C ILE A 53 -8.24 3.58 -10.70
N ASP A 54 -9.01 2.97 -11.60
CA ASP A 54 -9.61 3.68 -12.72
C ASP A 54 -10.95 4.28 -12.30
N THR A 55 -11.36 5.39 -12.93
CA THR A 55 -12.59 6.16 -12.68
C THR A 55 -13.91 5.36 -12.67
N ARG A 56 -13.87 4.07 -13.03
CA ARG A 56 -15.04 3.21 -13.21
C ARG A 56 -15.19 2.14 -12.14
N ASP A 57 -14.18 1.88 -11.30
CA ASP A 57 -14.20 0.74 -10.36
C ASP A 57 -13.86 1.16 -8.93
N TRP A 58 -14.86 1.70 -8.23
CA TRP A 58 -14.73 2.12 -6.83
C TRP A 58 -15.50 1.19 -5.93
N LYS A 59 -14.79 0.40 -5.13
CA LYS A 59 -15.40 -0.55 -4.19
C LYS A 59 -16.26 0.18 -3.16
N GLY A 60 -17.58 -0.02 -3.24
CA GLY A 60 -18.54 0.44 -2.23
C GLY A 60 -18.83 1.95 -2.25
N TYR A 61 -18.46 2.69 -3.30
CA TYR A 61 -18.73 4.12 -3.42
C TYR A 61 -19.81 4.41 -4.48
N ASP A 62 -20.88 5.11 -4.12
CA ASP A 62 -21.93 5.51 -5.08
C ASP A 62 -21.42 6.64 -6.00
N ASN A 63 -20.97 6.22 -7.18
CA ASN A 63 -20.28 7.04 -8.19
C ASN A 63 -21.16 8.19 -8.75
N LYS A 64 -22.48 8.18 -8.50
CA LYS A 64 -23.45 9.15 -9.06
C LYS A 64 -23.21 10.60 -8.63
N ASN A 65 -22.56 10.83 -7.48
CA ASN A 65 -22.31 12.19 -6.97
C ASN A 65 -20.91 12.73 -7.28
N TYR A 66 -19.93 11.88 -7.60
CA TYR A 66 -18.54 12.30 -7.83
C TYR A 66 -18.37 12.95 -9.20
N LEU A 67 -18.90 12.32 -10.26
CA LEU A 67 -18.82 12.84 -11.64
C LEU A 67 -19.48 14.22 -11.80
N LYS A 68 -20.49 14.53 -10.97
CA LYS A 68 -21.22 15.80 -11.05
C LYS A 68 -20.46 16.98 -10.43
N LYS A 69 -19.46 16.74 -9.56
CA LYS A 69 -18.63 17.78 -8.93
C LYS A 69 -17.33 18.06 -9.69
N ASN A 70 -16.74 17.07 -10.36
CA ASN A 70 -15.48 17.25 -11.10
C ASN A 70 -15.63 17.95 -12.46
N GLN A 71 -16.85 18.27 -12.91
CA GLN A 71 -17.07 19.01 -14.16
C GLN A 71 -16.84 20.54 -14.04
N HIS A 72 -16.47 21.04 -12.85
CA HIS A 72 -16.40 22.49 -12.60
C HIS A 72 -15.08 22.97 -11.96
N ASN A 73 -14.02 22.15 -11.95
CA ASN A 73 -12.72 22.54 -11.42
C ASN A 73 -11.57 22.16 -12.35
N CYS A 74 -11.70 22.57 -13.62
CA CYS A 74 -10.61 22.64 -14.59
C CYS A 74 -10.26 24.12 -14.77
N GLU A 75 -9.66 24.73 -13.76
CA GLU A 75 -8.84 25.92 -13.96
C GLU A 75 -7.41 25.49 -13.64
N GLU A 76 -6.55 25.69 -14.63
CA GLU A 76 -5.11 25.47 -14.61
C GLU A 76 -4.51 26.14 -13.37
N GLU A 77 -3.86 25.36 -12.50
CA GLU A 77 -2.84 25.92 -11.61
C GLU A 77 -1.49 25.66 -12.28
N GLU A 78 -0.95 26.76 -12.82
CA GLU A 78 0.37 26.89 -13.40
C GLU A 78 1.44 26.32 -12.44
N GLU A 79 2.41 25.61 -13.00
CA GLU A 79 3.64 25.23 -12.31
C GLU A 79 4.42 26.51 -11.97
N GLU A 80 4.20 27.09 -10.80
CA GLU A 80 5.11 28.10 -10.25
C GLU A 80 6.35 27.38 -9.70
N GLU A 81 7.45 27.46 -10.45
CA GLU A 81 8.79 27.18 -9.95
C GLU A 81 9.13 28.17 -8.84
N LEU A 82 9.14 27.70 -7.60
CA LEU A 82 9.69 28.44 -6.48
C LEU A 82 11.21 28.23 -6.46
N ASP A 83 11.92 29.16 -7.09
CA ASP A 83 13.26 29.57 -6.70
C ASP A 83 13.17 30.08 -5.25
N ASP A 84 13.72 29.34 -4.29
CA ASP A 84 13.91 29.81 -2.92
C ASP A 84 15.41 29.85 -2.65
N ASP A 85 15.98 31.00 -3.04
CA ASP A 85 17.33 31.43 -2.70
C ASP A 85 17.49 31.54 -1.17
N GLU A 86 18.64 31.05 -0.72
CA GLU A 86 19.40 31.35 0.51
C GLU A 86 18.85 32.49 1.40
N ASP A 87 18.68 32.27 2.72
CA ASP A 87 19.61 32.79 3.75
C ASP A 87 19.22 32.40 5.19
N ASP A 88 20.26 32.35 6.03
CA ASP A 88 20.33 32.56 7.49
C ASP A 88 19.98 31.45 8.51
N GLU A 89 21.06 30.80 8.99
CA GLU A 89 21.55 30.66 10.38
C GLU A 89 20.50 30.82 11.53
N GLU A 90 20.41 29.91 12.51
CA GLU A 90 21.33 29.86 13.65
C GLU A 90 21.30 28.47 14.35
N GLU A 91 22.47 28.04 14.79
CA GLU A 91 22.72 26.92 15.71
C GLU A 91 22.16 27.21 17.12
N GLU A 92 21.40 26.28 17.69
CA GLU A 92 21.31 26.14 19.16
C GLU A 92 21.70 24.72 19.55
N GLU A 93 22.96 24.57 19.95
CA GLU A 93 23.47 23.42 20.69
C GLU A 93 22.96 23.51 22.14
N GLU A 94 21.95 22.70 22.51
CA GLU A 94 21.67 22.46 23.92
C GLU A 94 22.50 21.28 24.41
N GLU A 95 23.59 21.60 25.11
CA GLU A 95 24.33 20.69 25.96
C GLU A 95 23.42 20.24 27.12
N LEU A 96 23.10 18.95 27.17
CA LEU A 96 22.55 18.33 28.38
C LEU A 96 23.69 17.71 29.16
N ASP A 97 24.10 18.45 30.18
CA ASP A 97 25.04 18.07 31.23
C ASP A 97 24.50 16.86 32.03
N ASP A 98 25.37 15.86 32.07
CA ASP A 98 25.68 14.87 33.11
C ASP A 98 24.90 14.91 34.44
N ASP A 99 24.34 13.77 34.82
CA ASP A 99 24.20 13.36 36.23
C ASP A 99 24.57 11.87 36.31
N GLU A 100 25.86 11.62 36.60
CA GLU A 100 26.37 10.40 37.23
C GLU A 100 25.75 10.21 38.62
N ASP A 101 25.22 9.01 38.89
CA ASP A 101 25.17 8.32 40.20
C ASP A 101 24.23 7.11 40.00
N ASP A 102 24.44 5.90 40.50
CA ASP A 102 25.49 5.26 41.28
C ASP A 102 25.09 3.76 41.33
N ASP A 103 26.07 2.93 41.64
CA ASP A 103 26.14 1.48 41.82
C ASP A 103 24.90 0.68 42.29
N ASP A 104 24.72 -0.54 41.77
CA ASP A 104 24.61 -1.85 42.52
C ASP A 104 24.17 -2.96 41.53
N ASP A 105 25.05 -3.83 41.04
CA ASP A 105 25.43 -5.15 41.60
C ASP A 105 24.52 -6.32 41.14
N GLU A 106 25.14 -7.50 41.10
CA GLU A 106 24.57 -8.85 40.98
C GLU A 106 24.55 -9.52 39.58
N ASP A 107 25.75 -10.00 39.22
CA ASP A 107 26.05 -11.41 38.89
C ASP A 107 24.94 -12.24 38.20
N TYR A 108 24.82 -12.09 36.88
CA TYR A 108 23.96 -12.94 36.07
C TYR A 108 24.60 -14.32 35.86
N VAL A 109 24.18 -15.27 36.69
CA VAL A 109 24.55 -16.68 36.64
C VAL A 109 24.08 -17.30 35.33
N GLU A 110 25.02 -17.81 34.53
CA GLU A 110 24.75 -18.64 33.36
C GLU A 110 24.35 -20.06 33.82
N GLU A 111 23.07 -20.43 33.67
CA GLU A 111 22.64 -21.83 33.73
C GLU A 111 22.19 -22.33 32.34
N PRO A 112 22.81 -23.37 31.78
CA PRO A 112 22.29 -24.07 30.61
C PRO A 112 21.28 -25.14 31.05
N SER A 113 19.99 -24.92 30.80
CA SER A 113 18.98 -25.98 30.90
C SER A 113 18.74 -26.62 29.54
N SER A 114 19.25 -27.84 29.41
CA SER A 114 18.96 -28.84 28.39
C SER A 114 17.49 -29.28 28.42
N ASP A 115 16.97 -29.71 27.27
CA ASP A 115 15.80 -30.59 27.04
C ASP A 115 14.49 -30.28 27.79
N ASP A 116 13.42 -29.94 27.07
CA ASP A 116 12.54 -30.94 26.45
C ASP A 116 11.24 -30.25 25.93
N GLU A 117 10.61 -30.93 24.97
CA GLU A 117 9.19 -30.84 24.58
C GLU A 117 8.80 -29.94 23.39
N GLU A 118 8.81 -30.61 22.23
CA GLU A 118 7.76 -30.62 21.20
C GLU A 118 6.76 -29.45 21.20
N LEU A 119 7.03 -28.44 20.38
CA LEU A 119 5.99 -27.52 19.90
C LEU A 119 5.63 -27.84 18.45
N ASP A 120 4.63 -28.70 18.36
CA ASP A 120 3.46 -28.63 17.48
C ASP A 120 3.71 -28.33 15.98
N ASN A 121 3.56 -29.40 15.19
CA ASN A 121 3.21 -29.43 13.78
C ASN A 121 2.07 -28.47 13.41
N ARG A 122 2.38 -27.18 13.17
CA ARG A 122 1.45 -26.28 12.49
C ARG A 122 2.14 -25.49 11.40
N ASN A 123 2.03 -26.05 10.20
CA ASN A 123 1.90 -25.32 8.95
C ASN A 123 3.18 -24.63 8.47
N THR A 124 4.22 -25.41 8.19
CA THR A 124 5.19 -25.03 7.15
C THR A 124 4.42 -24.95 5.83
N SER A 125 4.04 -23.72 5.49
CA SER A 125 3.45 -23.34 4.22
C SER A 125 4.19 -24.08 3.11
N ARG A 126 3.57 -25.13 2.54
CA ARG A 126 4.13 -25.84 1.39
C ARG A 126 4.25 -24.77 0.32
N MET A 127 5.48 -24.32 0.08
CA MET A 127 5.83 -23.48 -1.06
C MET A 127 5.37 -24.25 -2.29
N THR A 128 4.19 -23.90 -2.79
CA THR A 128 3.62 -24.51 -3.98
C THR A 128 4.62 -24.32 -5.10
N THR A 129 5.11 -25.41 -5.65
CA THR A 129 6.13 -25.30 -6.69
C THR A 129 5.49 -24.75 -7.95
N PHE A 130 6.29 -24.06 -8.77
CA PHE A 130 5.83 -23.59 -10.09
C PHE A 130 5.22 -24.72 -10.93
N LEU A 131 5.71 -25.95 -10.78
CA LEU A 131 5.18 -27.13 -11.48
C LEU A 131 3.77 -27.51 -11.02
N GLU A 132 3.47 -27.40 -9.71
CA GLU A 132 2.11 -27.64 -9.19
C GLU A 132 1.13 -26.58 -9.72
N LEU A 133 1.57 -25.31 -9.77
CA LEU A 133 0.76 -24.23 -10.35
C LEU A 133 0.49 -24.44 -11.85
N VAL A 134 1.52 -24.83 -12.62
CA VAL A 134 1.38 -25.10 -14.07
C VAL A 134 0.44 -26.28 -14.33
N ASN A 135 0.50 -27.33 -13.50
CA ASN A 135 -0.40 -28.46 -13.63
C ASN A 135 -1.85 -28.09 -13.30
N TYR A 136 -2.07 -27.30 -12.24
CA TYR A 136 -3.39 -26.76 -11.92
C TYR A 136 -3.95 -25.93 -13.09
N ILE A 137 -3.16 -25.04 -13.68
CA ILE A 137 -3.62 -24.22 -14.81
C ILE A 137 -3.99 -25.10 -16.02
N LYS A 138 -3.20 -26.15 -16.32
CA LYS A 138 -3.50 -27.06 -17.44
C LYS A 138 -4.76 -27.88 -17.22
N GLU A 139 -5.04 -28.26 -15.97
CA GLU A 139 -6.22 -29.06 -15.61
C GLU A 139 -7.51 -28.22 -15.72
N TYR A 140 -7.48 -26.99 -15.24
CA TYR A 140 -8.67 -26.14 -15.15
C TYR A 140 -8.86 -25.20 -16.35
N PHE A 141 -7.81 -24.97 -17.16
CA PHE A 141 -7.86 -24.15 -18.37
C PHE A 141 -7.31 -24.91 -19.58
N PRO A 142 -7.96 -26.00 -20.04
CA PRO A 142 -7.58 -26.66 -21.28
C PRO A 142 -7.69 -25.65 -22.43
N SER A 143 -6.54 -25.30 -22.99
CA SER A 143 -6.42 -24.28 -24.03
C SER A 143 -7.13 -24.76 -25.29
N ASN A 144 -8.38 -24.35 -25.49
CA ASN A 144 -9.10 -24.50 -26.76
C ASN A 144 -8.58 -23.48 -27.77
N VAL A 145 -7.30 -23.60 -28.14
CA VAL A 145 -6.79 -22.94 -29.34
C VAL A 145 -7.28 -23.78 -30.52
N LYS A 146 -8.45 -23.40 -31.06
CA LYS A 146 -8.85 -23.85 -32.38
C LYS A 146 -7.80 -23.36 -33.36
N LYS A 147 -6.97 -24.29 -33.87
CA LYS A 147 -6.14 -24.03 -35.04
C LYS A 147 -7.09 -23.61 -36.15
N SER A 148 -7.04 -22.34 -36.55
CA SER A 148 -7.65 -21.93 -37.80
C SER A 148 -6.83 -22.61 -38.90
N ASP A 149 -7.39 -23.66 -39.48
CA ASP A 149 -6.86 -24.27 -40.69
C ASP A 149 -6.77 -23.19 -41.76
N HIS A 150 -5.55 -22.73 -42.04
CA HIS A 150 -5.30 -21.82 -43.14
C HIS A 150 -5.44 -22.65 -44.42
N PHE A 151 -6.65 -22.63 -44.96
CA PHE A 151 -7.05 -23.25 -46.22
C PHE A 151 -6.11 -22.78 -47.33
N THR A 152 -5.36 -23.72 -47.90
CA THR A 152 -4.60 -23.52 -49.14
C THR A 152 -5.61 -23.42 -50.29
N SER A 153 -5.82 -22.22 -50.84
CA SER A 153 -6.43 -22.08 -52.15
C SER A 153 -5.34 -21.71 -53.14
N SER A 154 -4.74 -22.73 -53.75
CA SER A 154 -4.31 -22.64 -55.14
C SER A 154 -5.56 -22.37 -55.97
N ASP A 155 -5.55 -21.34 -56.79
CA ASP A 155 -6.28 -21.41 -58.06
C ASP A 155 -5.38 -20.90 -59.17
N ALA A 156 -5.47 -21.64 -60.27
CA ALA A 156 -4.61 -21.61 -61.44
C ALA A 156 -5.11 -20.64 -62.52
#